data_AF-A0A2N6T2T4-F1
#
_entry.id   AF-A0A2N6T2T4-F1
#
_cell.length_a   1.000
_cell.length_b   1.000
_cell.length_c   1.000
_cell.angle_alpha   90.00
_cell.angle_beta   90.00
_cell.angle_gamma   90.00
#
_symmetry.space_group_name_H-M   'P 1'
#
loop_
_entity.id
_entity.type
_entity.pdbx_description
1 polymer ?
#
loop_
_entity_poly.entity_id
_entity_poly.type
_entity_poly.pdbx_seq_one_letter_code
_entity_poly.pdbx_strand_id
1 'polypeptide(L)'
;MTVPRKAESDDTETDRSGWQYATPVLMLVAYVLGPWVLIPAFGAEKALVPVLIFLFGTAALAGFVDGWTYRTTFSLPFFAGVGFWLAKVLYFNDGTFLYALGCAATAAIGMFAGQAIGTKFNHADANTVSQARG
;
A
#
# COMPACT_ATOMS: atom_id res chain seq x y z
N MET A 1 23.33 45.70 -24.27
CA MET A 1 21.87 45.67 -24.01
C MET A 1 21.42 44.23 -24.16
N THR A 2 21.46 43.47 -23.07
CA THR A 2 21.11 42.05 -23.04
C THR A 2 19.67 41.91 -22.53
N VAL A 3 18.84 41.21 -23.29
CA VAL A 3 17.45 40.90 -22.96
C VAL A 3 17.40 40.05 -21.69
N PRO A 4 16.58 40.36 -20.67
CA PRO A 4 16.38 39.45 -19.56
C PRO A 4 15.48 38.28 -20.01
N ARG A 5 16.00 37.03 -19.95
CA ARG A 5 15.19 35.81 -20.14
C ARG A 5 14.35 35.60 -18.89
N LYS A 6 13.04 35.83 -18.99
CA LYS A 6 12.05 35.39 -18.02
C LYS A 6 11.52 34.02 -18.43
N ALA A 7 11.31 33.18 -17.41
CA ALA A 7 10.60 31.90 -17.38
C ALA A 7 11.31 30.70 -18.02
N GLU A 8 11.94 29.91 -17.16
CA GLU A 8 11.76 28.45 -17.20
C GLU A 8 11.56 28.03 -15.74
N SER A 9 10.31 28.07 -15.27
CA SER A 9 9.92 27.28 -14.11
C SER A 9 9.93 25.85 -14.61
N ASP A 10 11.07 25.18 -14.45
CA ASP A 10 11.21 23.76 -14.70
C ASP A 10 10.50 23.01 -13.55
N ASP A 11 9.17 23.18 -13.52
CA ASP A 11 8.24 22.32 -12.80
C ASP A 11 8.23 20.98 -13.56
N THR A 12 9.35 20.26 -13.52
CA THR A 12 9.32 18.81 -13.68
C THR A 12 8.71 18.26 -12.41
N GLU A 13 7.40 18.47 -12.25
CA GLU A 13 6.57 17.54 -11.50
C GLU A 13 6.94 16.18 -12.08
N THR A 14 7.71 15.41 -11.31
CA THR A 14 7.94 13.99 -11.52
C THR A 14 6.57 13.36 -11.60
N ASP A 15 6.04 13.30 -12.82
CA ASP A 15 4.73 12.79 -13.16
C ASP A 15 4.73 11.34 -12.71
N ARG A 16 4.06 11.10 -11.58
CA ARG A 16 3.91 9.77 -11.01
C ARG A 16 3.09 8.99 -12.01
N SER A 17 3.78 8.23 -12.87
CA SER A 17 3.18 7.32 -13.85
C SER A 17 1.94 6.68 -13.25
N GLY A 18 0.78 6.86 -13.89
CA GLY A 18 -0.55 6.56 -13.31
C GLY A 18 -0.71 5.16 -12.72
N TRP A 19 0.16 4.22 -13.09
CA TRP A 19 0.27 2.89 -12.50
C TRP A 19 0.69 2.89 -11.01
N GLN A 20 1.43 3.91 -10.53
CA GLN A 20 1.80 4.06 -9.12
C GLN A 20 0.59 4.31 -8.22
N TYR A 21 -0.52 4.82 -8.77
CA TYR A 21 -1.77 5.00 -8.03
C TYR A 21 -2.65 3.75 -8.02
N ALA A 22 -2.32 2.73 -8.83
CA ALA A 22 -3.16 1.53 -8.92
C ALA A 22 -3.20 0.77 -7.59
N THR A 23 -2.07 0.63 -6.90
CA THR A 23 -1.98 -0.11 -5.63
C THR A 23 -2.86 0.50 -4.51
N PRO A 24 -2.75 1.79 -4.16
CA PRO A 24 -3.62 2.38 -3.13
C PRO A 24 -5.09 2.39 -3.55
N VAL A 25 -5.40 2.61 -4.83
CA VAL A 25 -6.78 2.58 -5.33
C VAL A 25 -7.38 1.16 -5.24
N LEU A 26 -6.64 0.14 -5.68
CA LEU A 26 -7.05 -1.26 -5.57
C LEU A 26 -7.27 -1.68 -4.12
N MET A 27 -6.39 -1.25 -3.22
CA MET A 27 -6.55 -1.51 -1.79
C MET A 27 -7.86 -0.89 -1.26
N LEU A 28 -8.15 0.35 -1.63
CA LEU A 28 -9.36 1.05 -1.20
C LEU A 28 -10.62 0.38 -1.74
N VAL A 29 -10.61 -0.01 -3.01
CA VAL A 29 -11.68 -0.80 -3.64
C VAL A 29 -11.88 -2.13 -2.93
N ALA A 30 -10.79 -2.85 -2.62
CA ALA A 30 -10.86 -4.11 -1.88
C ALA A 30 -11.46 -3.92 -0.48
N TYR A 31 -11.12 -2.82 0.20
CA TYR A 31 -11.65 -2.50 1.53
C TYR A 31 -13.14 -2.18 1.53
N VAL A 32 -13.69 -1.67 0.43
CA VAL A 32 -15.12 -1.40 0.29
C VAL A 32 -15.88 -2.64 -0.17
N LEU A 33 -15.36 -3.34 -1.19
CA LEU A 33 -16.04 -4.48 -1.80
C LEU A 33 -15.86 -5.77 -1.00
N GLY A 34 -14.72 -5.95 -0.34
CA GLY A 34 -14.42 -7.14 0.47
C GLY A 34 -15.47 -7.39 1.55
N PRO A 35 -15.69 -6.44 2.48
CA PRO A 35 -16.76 -6.56 3.48
C PRO A 35 -18.14 -6.72 2.85
N TRP A 36 -18.43 -6.00 1.76
CA TRP A 36 -19.73 -6.06 1.07
C TRP A 36 -20.07 -7.47 0.56
N VAL A 37 -19.07 -8.23 0.08
CA VAL A 37 -19.26 -9.62 -0.38
C VAL A 37 -19.16 -10.62 0.78
N LEU A 38 -18.24 -10.40 1.72
CA LEU A 38 -17.97 -11.35 2.82
C LEU A 38 -19.10 -11.36 3.87
N ILE A 39 -19.70 -10.21 4.18
CA ILE A 39 -20.78 -10.12 5.17
C ILE A 39 -22.00 -10.99 4.81
N PRO A 40 -22.58 -10.88 3.59
CA PRO A 40 -23.68 -11.75 3.21
C PRO A 40 -23.27 -13.22 3.03
N ALA A 41 -22.02 -13.50 2.66
CA ALA A 41 -21.55 -14.88 2.45
C ALA A 41 -21.40 -15.68 3.76
N PHE A 42 -20.96 -15.04 4.84
CA PHE A 42 -20.73 -15.71 6.14
C PHE A 42 -21.85 -15.45 7.16
N GLY A 43 -22.75 -14.51 6.87
CA GLY A 43 -23.77 -14.03 7.79
C GLY A 43 -23.22 -12.99 8.78
N ALA A 44 -24.02 -11.97 9.08
CA ALA A 44 -23.59 -10.80 9.85
C ALA A 44 -22.96 -11.13 11.21
N GLU A 45 -23.41 -12.20 11.88
CA GLU A 45 -22.89 -12.61 13.19
C GLU A 45 -21.51 -13.28 13.13
N LYS A 46 -21.14 -13.89 12.00
CA LYS A 46 -19.88 -14.64 11.84
C LYS A 46 -18.89 -13.96 10.90
N ALA A 47 -19.30 -12.90 10.22
CA ALA A 47 -18.49 -12.22 9.21
C ALA A 47 -17.31 -11.41 9.77
N LEU A 48 -17.31 -11.06 11.06
CA LEU A 48 -16.28 -10.17 11.63
C LEU A 48 -14.86 -10.73 11.46
N VAL A 49 -14.63 -11.98 11.85
CA VAL A 49 -13.30 -12.61 11.76
C VAL A 49 -12.80 -12.71 10.31
N PRO A 50 -13.56 -13.29 9.35
CA PRO A 50 -13.09 -13.38 7.97
C PRO A 50 -12.88 -12.02 7.31
N VAL A 51 -13.71 -11.01 7.62
CA VAL A 51 -13.49 -9.65 7.09
C VAL A 51 -12.21 -9.04 7.66
N LEU A 52 -11.94 -9.19 8.96
CA LEU A 52 -10.68 -8.70 9.53
C LEU A 52 -9.46 -9.41 8.91
N ILE A 53 -9.50 -10.73 8.74
CA ILE A 53 -8.43 -11.47 8.06
C ILE A 53 -8.22 -10.93 6.65
N PHE A 54 -9.29 -10.68 5.91
CA PHE A 54 -9.21 -10.11 4.57
C PHE A 54 -8.59 -8.71 4.57
N LEU A 55 -9.03 -7.81 5.45
CA LEU A 55 -8.53 -6.43 5.50
C LEU A 55 -7.05 -6.39 5.90
N PHE A 56 -6.68 -7.09 6.98
CA PHE A 56 -5.28 -7.17 7.40
C PHE A 56 -4.39 -7.88 6.38
N GLY A 57 -4.89 -8.95 5.74
CA GLY A 57 -4.18 -9.64 4.67
C GLY A 57 -3.95 -8.74 3.45
N THR A 58 -4.98 -7.98 3.05
CA THR A 58 -4.88 -7.01 1.96
C THR A 58 -3.89 -5.90 2.31
N ALA A 59 -3.89 -5.39 3.55
CA ALA A 59 -2.91 -4.41 4.02
C ALA A 59 -1.47 -4.94 3.93
N ALA A 60 -1.24 -6.17 4.41
CA ALA A 60 0.06 -6.80 4.40
C ALA A 60 0.57 -6.99 2.97
N LEU A 61 -0.28 -7.51 2.08
CA LEU A 61 0.07 -7.77 0.68
C LEU A 61 0.33 -6.46 -0.08
N ALA A 62 -0.56 -5.47 0.05
CA ALA A 62 -0.40 -4.18 -0.61
C ALA A 62 0.86 -3.46 -0.12
N GLY A 63 1.10 -3.45 1.20
CA GLY A 63 2.33 -2.92 1.77
C GLY A 63 3.57 -3.64 1.25
N PHE A 64 3.54 -4.98 1.23
CA PHE A 64 4.65 -5.79 0.75
C PHE A 64 4.99 -5.55 -0.72
N VAL A 65 3.99 -5.58 -1.60
CA VAL A 65 4.16 -5.33 -3.04
C VAL A 65 4.70 -3.92 -3.27
N ASP A 66 4.20 -2.94 -2.51
CA ASP A 66 4.67 -1.57 -2.62
C ASP A 66 6.12 -1.40 -2.18
N GLY A 67 6.49 -1.94 -1.01
CA GLY A 67 7.87 -1.88 -0.52
C GLY A 67 8.86 -2.66 -1.39
N TRP A 68 8.41 -3.69 -2.10
CA TRP A 68 9.23 -4.44 -3.06
C TRP A 68 9.39 -3.68 -4.39
N THR A 69 8.32 -3.04 -4.88
CA THR A 69 8.27 -2.47 -6.25
C THR A 69 8.67 -1.00 -6.30
N TYR A 70 8.34 -0.22 -5.26
CA TYR A 70 8.45 1.24 -5.24
C TYR A 70 9.35 1.73 -4.11
N ARG A 71 9.69 3.03 -4.13
CA ARG A 71 10.39 3.67 -3.01
C ARG A 71 9.46 3.77 -1.81
N THR A 72 9.97 3.38 -0.64
CA THR A 72 9.30 3.42 0.66
C THR A 72 8.61 4.76 0.88
N THR A 73 7.28 4.79 0.81
CA THR A 73 6.48 6.00 0.97
C THR A 73 5.37 5.75 1.99
N PHE A 74 5.26 6.60 3.01
CA PHE A 74 4.24 6.49 4.07
C PHE A 74 2.80 6.73 3.61
N SER A 75 2.59 7.06 2.33
CA SER A 75 1.26 7.25 1.76
C SER A 75 0.41 5.99 1.85
N LEU A 76 0.98 4.81 1.63
CA LEU A 76 0.21 3.56 1.62
C LEU A 76 -0.28 3.11 3.00
N PRO A 77 0.55 3.14 4.07
CA PRO A 77 0.08 2.96 5.44
C PRO A 77 -1.04 3.95 5.83
N PHE A 78 -0.93 5.20 5.37
CA PHE A 78 -1.98 6.19 5.58
C PHE A 78 -3.28 5.82 4.86
N PHE A 79 -3.21 5.47 3.57
CA PHE A 79 -4.37 5.01 2.80
C PHE A 79 -4.98 3.71 3.35
N ALA A 80 -4.18 2.82 3.92
CA ALA A 80 -4.67 1.62 4.59
C ALA A 80 -5.54 1.96 5.83
N GLY A 81 -5.08 2.91 6.64
CA GLY A 81 -5.83 3.42 7.77
C GLY A 81 -7.12 4.14 7.34
N VAL A 82 -7.04 4.99 6.33
CA VAL A 82 -8.21 5.72 5.76
C VAL A 82 -9.21 4.74 5.12
N GLY A 83 -8.73 3.75 4.37
CA GLY A 83 -9.56 2.71 3.77
C GLY A 83 -10.30 1.91 4.84
N PHE A 84 -9.62 1.56 5.93
CA PHE A 84 -10.29 0.89 7.06
C PHE A 84 -11.33 1.80 7.71
N TRP A 85 -11.01 3.08 7.88
CA TRP A 85 -11.95 4.06 8.44
C TRP A 85 -13.22 4.18 7.59
N LEU A 86 -13.10 4.14 6.26
CA LEU A 86 -14.26 4.11 5.36
C LEU A 86 -15.05 2.81 5.51
N ALA A 87 -14.38 1.66 5.53
CA ALA A 87 -15.04 0.38 5.77
C ALA A 87 -15.75 0.34 7.14
N LYS A 88 -15.17 0.97 8.16
CA LYS A 88 -15.76 1.14 9.48
C LYS A 88 -17.10 1.86 9.39
N VAL A 89 -17.13 3.04 8.79
CA VAL A 89 -18.36 3.85 8.65
C VAL A 89 -19.48 3.08 7.94
N LEU A 90 -19.12 2.22 6.97
CA LEU A 90 -20.09 1.49 6.15
C LEU A 90 -20.58 0.19 6.79
N TYR A 91 -19.72 -0.52 7.53
CA TYR A 91 -19.96 -1.92 7.87
C TYR A 91 -19.75 -2.27 9.34
N PHE A 92 -19.10 -1.42 10.14
CA PHE A 92 -18.71 -1.75 11.50
C PHE A 92 -19.16 -0.73 12.55
N ASN A 93 -19.14 -1.15 13.81
CA ASN A 93 -19.47 -0.30 14.94
C ASN A 93 -18.34 0.69 15.28
N ASP A 94 -18.64 1.68 16.12
CA ASP A 94 -17.68 2.72 16.47
C ASP A 94 -16.43 2.21 17.20
N GLY A 95 -16.56 1.12 17.96
CA GLY A 95 -15.48 0.49 18.72
C GLY A 95 -14.39 -0.15 17.85
N THR A 96 -14.63 -0.37 16.56
CA THR A 96 -13.64 -0.98 15.65
C THR A 96 -12.57 0.00 15.14
N PHE A 97 -12.61 1.28 15.52
CA PHE A 97 -11.66 2.30 15.05
C PHE A 97 -10.19 1.93 15.29
N LEU A 98 -9.90 1.16 16.35
CA LEU A 98 -8.54 0.73 16.69
C LEU A 98 -7.92 -0.18 15.61
N TYR A 99 -8.75 -0.91 14.85
CA TYR A 99 -8.28 -1.75 13.75
C TYR A 99 -7.78 -0.94 12.54
N ALA A 100 -8.14 0.34 12.43
CA ALA A 100 -7.54 1.24 11.43
C ALA A 100 -6.04 1.42 11.69
N LEU A 101 -5.66 1.59 12.96
CA LEU A 101 -4.26 1.66 13.38
C LEU A 101 -3.55 0.32 13.12
N GLY A 102 -4.24 -0.79 13.39
CA GLY A 102 -3.74 -2.13 13.07
C GLY A 102 -3.46 -2.31 11.58
N CYS A 103 -4.40 -1.95 10.70
CA CYS A 103 -4.22 -2.04 9.25
C CYS A 103 -3.08 -1.16 8.74
N ALA A 104 -2.98 0.08 9.24
CA ALA A 104 -1.89 0.99 8.90
C ALA A 104 -0.52 0.41 9.33
N ALA A 105 -0.44 -0.13 10.55
CA ALA A 105 0.77 -0.78 11.05
C ALA A 105 1.12 -2.03 10.23
N THR A 106 0.15 -2.87 9.88
CA THR A 106 0.36 -4.06 9.05
C THR A 106 0.85 -3.71 7.65
N ALA A 107 0.29 -2.67 7.02
CA ALA A 107 0.77 -2.17 5.74
C ALA A 107 2.22 -1.65 5.84
N ALA A 108 2.54 -0.91 6.90
CA ALA A 108 3.91 -0.45 7.14
C ALA A 108 4.89 -1.61 7.34
N ILE A 109 4.53 -2.62 8.14
CA ILE A 109 5.36 -3.82 8.35
C ILE A 109 5.57 -4.57 7.02
N GLY A 110 4.50 -4.77 6.24
CA GLY A 110 4.59 -5.38 4.91
C GLY A 110 5.55 -4.63 4.01
N MET A 111 5.46 -3.30 3.98
CA MET A 111 6.36 -2.44 3.21
C MET A 111 7.83 -2.60 3.60
N PHE A 112 8.15 -2.56 4.89
CA PHE A 112 9.53 -2.78 5.35
C PHE A 112 10.03 -4.18 4.99
N ALA A 113 9.17 -5.21 5.09
CA ALA A 113 9.53 -6.57 4.69
C ALA A 113 9.79 -6.67 3.17
N GLY A 114 8.95 -6.06 2.33
CA GLY A 114 9.12 -6.02 0.88
C GLY A 114 10.43 -5.36 0.47
N GLN A 115 10.77 -4.23 1.09
CA GLN A 115 12.02 -3.51 0.84
C GLN A 115 13.25 -4.32 1.25
N ALA A 116 13.21 -4.96 2.42
CA ALA A 116 14.31 -5.77 2.91
C ALA A 116 14.59 -6.99 2.01
N ILE A 117 13.56 -7.53 1.36
CA ILE A 117 13.70 -8.63 0.41
C ILE A 117 14.21 -8.11 -0.95
N GLY A 118 13.62 -7.03 -1.48
CA GLY A 118 14.05 -6.44 -2.76
C GLY A 118 15.53 -6.06 -2.78
N THR A 119 16.04 -5.51 -1.68
CA THR A 119 17.48 -5.16 -1.56
C THR A 119 18.38 -6.39 -1.56
N LYS A 120 18.00 -7.48 -0.90
CA LYS A 120 18.78 -8.74 -0.87
C LYS A 120 18.92 -9.39 -2.25
N PHE A 121 17.85 -9.39 -3.06
CA PHE A 121 17.91 -9.95 -4.42
C PHE A 121 18.89 -9.17 -5.30
N ASN A 122 18.81 -7.83 -5.28
CA ASN A 122 19.72 -6.99 -6.06
C ASN A 122 21.20 -7.19 -5.69
N HIS A 123 21.50 -7.42 -4.40
CA HIS A 123 22.87 -7.70 -3.95
C HIS A 123 23.36 -9.11 -4.36
N ALA A 124 22.47 -10.11 -4.39
CA ALA A 124 22.83 -11.45 -4.85
C ALA A 124 23.24 -11.43 -6.33
N ASP A 125 22.43 -10.79 -7.18
CA ASP A 125 22.69 -10.69 -8.61
C ASP A 125 24.00 -9.97 -8.93
N ALA A 126 24.30 -8.87 -8.21
CA ALA A 126 25.55 -8.13 -8.37
C ALA A 126 26.80 -8.98 -8.06
N ASN A 127 26.74 -9.80 -7.02
CA ASN A 127 27.85 -10.70 -6.64
C ASN A 127 28.03 -11.82 -7.67
N THR A 128 26.95 -12.37 -8.21
CA THR A 128 27.02 -13.43 -9.24
C THR A 128 27.65 -12.92 -10.54
N VAL A 129 27.29 -11.71 -10.97
CA VAL A 129 27.87 -11.09 -12.17
C VAL A 129 29.35 -10.76 -11.99
N SER A 130 29.78 -10.36 -10.80
CA SER A 130 31.20 -10.10 -10.51
C SER A 130 32.05 -11.38 -10.57
N GLN A 131 31.52 -12.52 -10.09
CA GLN A 131 32.24 -13.79 -10.13
C GLN A 131 32.34 -14.40 -11.53
N ALA A 132 31.35 -14.15 -12.39
CA ALA A 132 31.39 -14.64 -13.78
C ALA A 132 32.36 -13.85 -14.70
N ARG A 133 32.91 -12.73 -14.22
CA ARG A 133 33.80 -11.83 -14.98
C ARG A 133 35.27 -11.87 -14.53
N GLY A 134 35.60 -12.65 -13.51
CA GLY A 134 36.98 -12.89 -13.04
C GLY A 134 37.50 -14.24 -13.50
#